data_AF-A0A662Y0A3-F1
#
_entry.id   AF-A0A662Y0A3-F1
#
_cell.length_a   1.000
_cell.length_b   1.000
_cell.length_c   1.000
_cell.angle_alpha   90.00
_cell.angle_beta   90.00
_cell.angle_gamma   90.00
#
_symmetry.space_group_name_H-M   'P 1'
#
loop_
_entity.id
_entity.type
_entity.pdbx_description
1 polymer ?
#
loop_
_entity_poly.entity_id
_entity_poly.type
_entity_poly.pdbx_seq_one_letter_code
_entity_poly.pdbx_strand_id
1 'polypeptide(L)' 'DIIITGCWLFRGDSEKHMIEANPDAEYYTWKKVEELNDETKARIAAYWCNEDELEGKPIADSKVFK' A
#
# COMPACT_ATOMS: atom_id res chain seq x y z
N ASP A 1 7.22 -12.55 12.97
CA ASP A 1 6.33 -11.37 12.98
C ASP A 1 5.39 -11.41 11.79
N ILE A 2 4.12 -11.12 12.02
CA ILE A 2 3.15 -10.90 10.94
C ILE A 2 3.34 -9.46 10.47
N ILE A 3 3.54 -9.28 9.18
CA ILE A 3 3.79 -7.97 8.58
C ILE A 3 2.66 -7.71 7.59
N ILE A 4 2.04 -6.54 7.73
CA ILE A 4 1.02 -6.06 6.81
C ILE A 4 1.63 -4.90 6.03
N THR A 5 1.65 -5.04 4.71
CA THR A 5 2.01 -3.96 3.78
C THR A 5 0.88 -3.77 2.79
N GLY A 6 0.81 -2.59 2.16
CA GLY A 6 -0.25 -2.30 1.21
C GLY A 6 0.05 -1.09 0.34
N CYS A 7 -0.64 -1.03 -0.79
CA CYS A 7 -0.67 0.13 -1.68
C CYS A 7 -2.11 0.61 -1.81
N TRP A 8 -2.32 1.91 -1.63
CA TRP A 8 -3.64 2.54 -1.68
C TRP A 8 -3.65 3.66 -2.70
N LEU A 9 -4.77 3.79 -3.40
CA LEU A 9 -5.05 4.91 -4.30
C LEU A 9 -6.13 5.78 -3.68
N PHE A 10 -5.79 7.02 -3.34
CA PHE A 10 -6.73 8.01 -2.85
C PHE A 10 -7.03 9.05 -3.91
N ARG A 11 -8.28 9.53 -3.93
CA ARG A 11 -8.65 10.71 -4.72
C ARG A 11 -8.34 11.96 -3.91
N GLY A 12 -7.51 12.84 -4.46
CA GLY A 12 -7.06 14.06 -3.79
C GLY A 12 -5.57 14.00 -3.50
N ASP A 13 -5.08 14.96 -2.71
CA ASP A 13 -3.64 15.14 -2.48
C ASP A 13 -3.16 14.71 -1.08
N SER A 14 -4.06 14.19 -0.25
CA SER A 14 -3.78 13.73 1.12
C SER A 14 -4.60 12.51 1.51
N GLU A 15 -4.00 11.69 2.35
CA GLU A 15 -4.50 10.53 3.08
C GLU A 15 -5.42 10.89 4.27
N LYS A 16 -5.52 12.18 4.67
CA LYS A 16 -6.25 12.63 5.88
C LYS A 16 -7.67 12.06 5.99
N HIS A 17 -8.44 12.15 4.90
CA HIS A 17 -9.82 11.66 4.91
C HIS A 17 -9.93 10.17 5.20
N MET A 18 -8.94 9.37 4.78
CA MET A 18 -8.91 7.95 5.09
C MET A 18 -8.51 7.72 6.55
N ILE A 19 -7.53 8.46 7.07
CA ILE A 19 -7.11 8.35 8.48
C ILE A 19 -8.25 8.74 9.42
N GLU A 20 -8.96 9.83 9.13
CA GLU A 20 -10.10 10.29 9.93
C GLU A 20 -11.29 9.31 9.91
N ALA A 21 -11.47 8.59 8.80
CA ALA A 21 -12.56 7.63 8.63
C ALA A 21 -12.26 6.24 9.20
N ASN A 22 -10.97 5.89 9.40
CA ASN A 22 -10.55 4.58 9.84
C ASN A 22 -9.70 4.67 11.13
N PRO A 23 -10.27 4.31 12.30
CA PRO A 23 -9.55 4.34 13.58
C PRO A 23 -8.24 3.56 13.56
N ASP A 24 -8.17 2.47 12.79
CA ASP A 24 -6.98 1.61 12.74
C ASP A 24 -5.86 2.22 11.89
N ALA A 25 -6.13 3.27 11.10
CA ALA A 25 -5.15 3.89 10.23
C ALA A 25 -3.94 4.46 11.00
N GLU A 26 -4.10 4.81 12.28
CA GLU A 26 -3.04 5.32 13.14
C GLU A 26 -1.91 4.30 13.42
N TYR A 27 -2.20 3.00 13.30
CA TYR A 27 -1.23 1.92 13.53
C TYR A 27 -0.39 1.60 12.28
N TYR A 28 -0.62 2.31 11.16
CA TYR A 28 0.11 2.13 9.91
C TYR A 28 0.94 3.36 9.56
N THR A 29 2.11 3.11 8.95
CA THR A 29 2.94 4.18 8.38
C THR A 29 2.45 4.49 6.96
N TRP A 30 1.94 5.70 6.76
CA TRP A 30 1.53 6.19 5.44
C TRP A 30 2.65 6.99 4.79
N LYS A 31 3.01 6.63 3.56
CA LYS A 31 4.01 7.34 2.77
C LYS A 31 3.45 7.63 1.39
N LYS A 32 3.25 8.92 1.08
CA LYS A 32 2.86 9.37 -0.24
C LYS A 32 3.95 9.07 -1.26
N VAL A 33 3.53 8.67 -2.45
CA VAL A 33 4.42 8.58 -3.61
C VAL A 33 4.55 9.98 -4.20
N GLU A 34 5.70 10.62 -4.02
CA GLU A 34 5.97 11.97 -4.53
C GLU A 34 6.26 11.96 -6.04
N GLU A 35 6.89 10.90 -6.56
CA GLU A 35 7.30 10.80 -7.96
C GLU A 35 6.98 9.42 -8.58
N LEU A 36 6.47 9.46 -9.81
CA LEU A 36 6.17 8.28 -10.63
C LEU A 36 7.31 7.98 -11.61
N ASN A 37 8.49 7.68 -11.06
CA ASN A 37 9.61 7.13 -11.81
C ASN A 37 9.45 5.61 -12.01
N ASP A 38 10.37 5.00 -12.76
CA ASP A 38 10.27 3.58 -13.13
C ASP A 38 10.36 2.64 -11.93
N GLU A 39 11.17 2.98 -10.92
CA GLU A 39 11.27 2.21 -9.67
C GLU A 39 9.94 2.22 -8.91
N THR A 40 9.35 3.40 -8.72
CA THR A 40 8.08 3.49 -7.98
C THR A 40 6.94 2.84 -8.73
N LYS A 41 6.89 2.95 -10.07
CA LYS A 41 5.92 2.26 -10.90
C LYS A 41 6.07 0.74 -10.80
N ALA A 42 7.29 0.22 -10.83
CA ALA A 42 7.55 -1.21 -10.67
C ALA A 42 7.08 -1.71 -9.29
N ARG A 43 7.35 -0.93 -8.23
CA ARG A 43 6.85 -1.24 -6.88
C ARG A 43 5.33 -1.26 -6.82
N ILE A 44 4.65 -0.22 -7.34
CA ILE A 44 3.18 -0.18 -7.40
C ILE A 44 2.62 -1.37 -8.17
N ALA A 45 3.22 -1.70 -9.32
CA ALA A 45 2.81 -2.85 -10.12
C ALA A 45 2.96 -4.18 -9.34
N ALA A 46 4.04 -4.35 -8.57
CA ALA A 46 4.21 -5.52 -7.71
C ALA A 46 3.09 -5.63 -6.66
N TYR A 47 2.71 -4.52 -6.02
CA TYR A 47 1.59 -4.51 -5.05
C TYR A 47 0.23 -4.87 -5.67
N TRP A 48 0.01 -4.56 -6.95
CA TRP A 48 -1.27 -4.81 -7.62
C TRP A 48 -1.35 -6.16 -8.34
N CYS A 49 -0.21 -6.69 -8.81
CA CYS A 49 -0.19 -7.78 -9.77
C CYS A 49 0.61 -9.00 -9.31
N ASN A 50 1.40 -8.92 -8.23
CA ASN A 50 2.17 -10.07 -7.77
C ASN A 50 1.34 -10.91 -6.79
N GLU A 51 1.42 -12.23 -6.93
CA GLU A 51 0.69 -13.21 -6.11
C GLU A 51 1.63 -14.10 -5.27
N ASP A 52 2.93 -14.08 -5.54
CA ASP A 52 3.90 -14.99 -4.91
C ASP A 52 4.72 -14.31 -3.81
N GLU A 53 5.31 -13.15 -4.12
CA GLU A 53 6.19 -12.42 -3.19
C GLU A 53 6.02 -10.91 -3.28
N LEU A 54 6.33 -10.24 -2.18
CA LEU A 54 6.39 -8.79 -2.11
C LEU A 54 7.54 -8.36 -1.20
N GLU A 55 8.39 -7.46 -1.70
CA GLU A 55 9.53 -6.91 -0.94
C GLU A 55 10.45 -7.99 -0.35
N GLY A 56 10.68 -9.07 -1.11
CA GLY A 56 11.53 -10.21 -0.73
C GLY A 56 10.90 -11.14 0.32
N LYS A 57 9.58 -11.05 0.53
CA LYS A 57 8.83 -11.90 1.46
C LYS A 57 7.70 -12.62 0.73
N PRO A 58 7.50 -13.93 0.97
CA PRO A 58 6.36 -14.65 0.43
C PRO A 58 5.03 -14.05 0.89
N ILE A 59 4.06 -13.96 0.00
CA ILE A 59 2.71 -13.51 0.33
C ILE A 59 1.97 -14.69 0.98
N ALA A 60 1.56 -14.51 2.24
CA ALA A 60 0.76 -15.52 2.95
C ALA A 60 -0.74 -15.42 2.60
N ASP A 61 -1.24 -14.19 2.45
CA ASP A 61 -2.62 -13.86 2.09
C ASP A 61 -2.65 -12.44 1.51
N SER A 62 -3.59 -12.19 0.60
CA SER A 62 -3.81 -10.87 0.01
C SER A 62 -5.27 -10.44 0.17
N LYS A 63 -5.50 -9.14 0.37
CA LYS A 63 -6.83 -8.54 0.52
C LYS A 63 -6.90 -7.30 -0.36
N VAL A 64 -8.04 -7.14 -1.02
CA VAL A 64 -8.33 -5.99 -1.88
C VAL A 64 -9.52 -5.25 -1.31
N PHE A 65 -9.36 -3.96 -1.08
CA PHE A 65 -10.45 -3.06 -0.71
C PHE A 65 -11.13 -2.54 -1.98
N LYS A 66 -12.46 -2.66 -2.06
CA LYS A 66 -13.28 -2.28 -3.22
C LYS A 66 -14.43 -1.38 -2.80
#